data_AF-A0A9P0FJA4-F1
#
_entry.id   AF-A0A9P0FJA4-F1
#
_cell.length_a   1.000
_cell.length_b   1.000
_cell.length_c   1.000
_cell.angle_alpha   90.00
_cell.angle_beta   90.00
_cell.angle_gamma   90.00
#
_symmetry.space_group_name_H-M   'P 1'
#
loop_
_entity.id
_entity.type
_entity.pdbx_description
1 polymer ?
#
loop_
_entity_poly.entity_id
_entity_poly.type
_entity_poly.pdbx_seq_one_letter_code
_entity_poly.pdbx_strand_id
1 'polypeptide(L)'
;MPEDDNMSNKVFLWEKSTEKSHGGKDSFIQFKSNEDEEEEECRLKEKVVTYHAPLSAEDDRGGWGNKLDFLFSCISLSVGLGNVWRFPYLCFKNGGGGFLITYTIAMIFCGIPMFFQEVAIGQYLGSGGMTFVGQLCPILKGVGYATMTIVFLLDVYYCLIISWTLFYIITTFSNMPILPWASCDNWWNSKNCYTESNRTSSMNSTTSVEEFFERRVLAISEGIEEIGDIQWNLFLCLMIGWIMIYLVIRKGLHQSGKVIWFSALFPYVVLLIFLVRAVTLEGASDGLLFFITPQWDALLTPEPWMEGATQIFFAYSIGCGALPALGSYNKFHHNSYKDALITCIVNTLTSVMAGIVTFSILGHLALEQDTDVAQVVKSGPGLVFLTYPEVVLKLPGSPFWATIFFMMLMLLGIDSEFCLVESFITGIIDNWSQQLRPYRTSFTAITCLVMFILGIPMVTNGGMYIFQLMDFYSASGMSLIWVCFFQTIGISWAFGVDKLSDCIEQMMGRRPNKFLCVCWKYFAPMTMLAIFVSHCFQYRSLTYAEYKYPHWADALGICISFMSMMWVPLYAIYYVLTEPGSIVQNIRAGFKAKIKERRISICDKTKGVLITQSNVGLITPSISISPD
;
A
#
# COMPACT_ATOMS: atom_id res chain seq x y z
N MET A 1 31.54 -30.62 6.48
CA MET A 1 31.69 -30.23 7.89
C MET A 1 30.28 -30.16 8.48
N PRO A 2 30.03 -30.69 9.68
CA PRO A 2 28.67 -30.82 10.22
C PRO A 2 28.05 -29.46 10.55
N GLU A 3 26.72 -29.43 10.64
CA GLU A 3 25.90 -28.25 10.85
C GLU A 3 25.53 -28.13 12.34
N ASP A 4 26.08 -27.13 13.04
CA ASP A 4 25.64 -26.75 14.40
C ASP A 4 24.41 -25.82 14.33
N ASP A 5 23.29 -26.33 13.83
CA ASP A 5 22.04 -25.56 13.70
C ASP A 5 21.26 -25.51 15.03
N ASN A 6 21.87 -24.84 16.03
CA ASN A 6 21.35 -24.76 17.40
C ASN A 6 20.87 -23.33 17.73
N MET A 7 19.85 -22.88 16.99
CA MET A 7 19.31 -21.52 17.13
C MET A 7 18.54 -21.35 18.45
N SER A 8 19.16 -20.65 19.40
CA SER A 8 18.63 -20.39 20.74
C SER A 8 17.29 -19.61 20.69
N ASN A 9 16.18 -20.28 21.07
CA ASN A 9 14.83 -19.70 21.22
C ASN A 9 14.70 -18.69 22.38
N LYS A 10 15.47 -17.60 22.33
CA LYS A 10 15.42 -16.47 23.27
C LYS A 10 14.93 -15.23 22.55
N VAL A 11 13.69 -14.82 22.84
CA VAL A 11 13.22 -13.46 22.53
C VAL A 11 14.06 -12.47 23.33
N PHE A 12 14.67 -11.48 22.68
CA PHE A 12 15.48 -10.47 23.34
C PHE A 12 14.59 -9.45 24.08
N LEU A 13 14.30 -9.75 25.35
CA LEU A 13 13.68 -8.81 26.29
C LEU A 13 14.71 -7.78 26.76
N TRP A 14 14.66 -6.58 26.18
CA TRP A 14 15.63 -5.50 26.40
C TRP A 14 15.64 -4.91 27.82
N GLU A 15 14.66 -5.22 28.68
CA GLU A 15 14.65 -4.84 30.09
C GLU A 15 14.45 -6.07 31.01
N LYS A 16 15.55 -6.76 31.34
CA LYS A 16 15.64 -7.66 32.51
C LYS A 16 16.98 -7.56 33.24
N SER A 17 17.50 -6.35 33.36
CA SER A 17 18.73 -6.02 34.10
C SER A 17 18.42 -5.53 35.52
N THR A 18 18.45 -6.47 36.48
CA THR A 18 18.74 -6.25 37.91
C THR A 18 18.00 -5.14 38.66
N GLU A 19 16.87 -5.48 39.30
CA GLU A 19 16.52 -4.90 40.59
C GLU A 19 16.81 -5.90 41.72
N LYS A 20 17.60 -5.50 42.71
CA LYS A 20 17.89 -6.28 43.93
C LYS A 20 17.23 -5.64 45.15
N SER A 21 15.92 -5.86 45.31
CA SER A 21 15.32 -5.77 46.64
C SER A 21 15.75 -7.02 47.41
N HIS A 22 16.65 -6.95 48.40
CA HIS A 22 16.39 -6.47 49.77
C HIS A 22 15.11 -7.07 50.34
N GLY A 23 15.28 -7.90 51.39
CA GLY A 23 14.24 -8.76 51.92
C GLY A 23 13.72 -8.35 53.29
N GLY A 24 12.58 -8.94 53.65
CA GLY A 24 11.98 -8.94 54.99
C GLY A 24 11.43 -10.33 55.28
N LYS A 25 11.26 -10.66 56.56
CA LYS A 25 10.70 -11.95 57.02
C LYS A 25 9.23 -11.79 57.44
N ASP A 26 8.64 -12.94 57.80
CA ASP A 26 7.41 -13.12 58.58
C ASP A 26 6.10 -12.87 57.79
N SER A 27 5.03 -13.66 57.91
CA SER A 27 4.80 -15.00 58.54
C SER A 27 3.45 -15.57 57.98
N PHE A 28 2.69 -16.56 58.49
CA PHE A 28 2.64 -17.34 59.74
C PHE A 28 1.75 -18.61 59.56
N ILE A 29 2.23 -19.82 59.94
CA ILE A 29 1.41 -21.02 60.31
C ILE A 29 0.55 -21.70 59.18
N GLN A 30 0.25 -23.02 59.14
CA GLN A 30 0.59 -24.17 60.00
C GLN A 30 0.83 -25.46 59.18
N PHE A 31 1.59 -26.41 59.73
CA PHE A 31 1.58 -27.83 59.31
C PHE A 31 0.69 -28.65 60.25
N LYS A 32 0.13 -29.76 59.77
CA LYS A 32 -0.35 -30.85 60.62
C LYS A 32 -0.12 -32.20 59.93
N SER A 33 0.58 -33.10 60.61
CA SER A 33 0.83 -34.49 60.20
C SER A 33 -0.34 -35.40 60.57
N ASN A 34 -0.40 -36.56 59.90
CA ASN A 34 -0.32 -37.88 60.53
C ASN A 34 -0.03 -38.92 59.42
N GLU A 35 0.48 -40.09 59.82
CA GLU A 35 0.92 -41.18 58.95
C GLU A 35 -0.06 -42.37 59.02
N ASP A 36 0.37 -43.52 58.48
CA ASP A 36 -0.16 -44.90 58.65
C ASP A 36 -1.34 -45.36 57.74
N GLU A 37 -1.00 -46.32 56.86
CA GLU A 37 -1.59 -47.68 56.65
C GLU A 37 -3.14 -47.88 56.68
N GLU A 38 -3.78 -48.69 55.80
CA GLU A 38 -3.37 -49.45 54.60
C GLU A 38 -4.61 -49.73 53.69
N GLU A 39 -4.51 -50.65 52.72
CA GLU A 39 -5.49 -51.16 51.72
C GLU A 39 -7.03 -50.95 51.98
N GLU A 40 -7.89 -50.64 51.00
CA GLU A 40 -8.35 -51.56 49.93
C GLU A 40 -9.07 -50.84 48.74
N GLU A 41 -9.32 -51.56 47.65
CA GLU A 41 -9.90 -51.14 46.34
C GLU A 41 -10.94 -50.00 46.36
N CYS A 42 -10.59 -48.85 45.74
CA CYS A 42 -11.61 -47.92 45.24
C CYS A 42 -11.30 -47.40 43.82
N ARG A 43 -12.17 -47.75 42.87
CA ARG A 43 -12.01 -47.53 41.42
C ARG A 43 -12.32 -46.09 40.99
N LEU A 44 -11.61 -45.13 41.59
CA LEU A 44 -11.75 -43.71 41.28
C LEU A 44 -11.29 -43.43 39.85
N LYS A 45 -12.26 -43.06 39.01
CA LYS A 45 -11.99 -42.46 37.71
C LYS A 45 -11.10 -41.23 37.93
N GLU A 46 -9.96 -41.17 37.25
CA GLU A 46 -9.32 -39.89 37.01
C GLU A 46 -10.31 -39.00 36.25
N LYS A 47 -10.98 -38.12 36.98
CA LYS A 47 -11.36 -36.83 36.41
C LYS A 47 -10.06 -36.10 36.15
N VAL A 48 -9.49 -36.36 34.97
CA VAL A 48 -8.70 -35.36 34.26
C VAL A 48 -9.63 -34.16 34.13
N VAL A 49 -9.55 -33.24 35.10
CA VAL A 49 -10.16 -31.93 34.99
C VAL A 49 -9.28 -31.17 34.01
N THR A 50 -9.48 -31.50 32.73
CA THR A 50 -8.98 -30.69 31.64
C THR A 50 -9.59 -29.32 31.87
N TYR A 51 -8.77 -28.39 32.36
CA TYR A 51 -9.09 -26.98 32.32
C TYR A 51 -9.06 -26.56 30.86
N HIS A 52 -10.13 -26.93 30.15
CA HIS A 52 -10.75 -26.04 29.18
C HIS A 52 -11.18 -24.79 29.94
N ALA A 53 -10.19 -23.95 30.31
CA ALA A 53 -10.40 -22.52 30.20
C ALA A 53 -11.06 -22.31 28.83
N PRO A 54 -12.22 -21.65 28.76
CA PRO A 54 -12.93 -21.51 27.50
C PRO A 54 -11.94 -20.87 26.50
N LEU A 55 -11.83 -21.49 25.33
CA LEU A 55 -11.08 -20.91 24.22
C LEU A 55 -11.78 -19.60 23.86
N SER A 56 -11.30 -18.50 24.45
CA SER A 56 -11.60 -17.15 23.99
C SER A 56 -11.25 -17.08 22.51
N ALA A 57 -12.03 -16.34 21.72
CA ALA A 57 -11.84 -16.20 20.28
C ALA A 57 -10.64 -15.29 19.91
N GLU A 58 -9.56 -15.43 20.68
CA GLU A 58 -8.23 -14.90 20.44
C GLU A 58 -7.37 -16.04 19.84
N ASP A 59 -6.25 -15.71 19.20
CA ASP A 59 -5.27 -16.66 18.65
C ASP A 59 -5.69 -17.63 17.53
N ASP A 60 -6.41 -17.13 16.52
CA ASP A 60 -5.81 -17.23 15.17
C ASP A 60 -6.04 -15.94 14.36
N ARG A 61 -4.94 -15.37 13.83
CA ARG A 61 -4.94 -14.23 12.90
C ARG A 61 -5.15 -14.71 11.45
N GLY A 62 -4.92 -16.00 11.19
CA GLY A 62 -4.58 -16.50 9.87
C GLY A 62 -3.12 -16.20 9.52
N GLY A 63 -2.61 -16.87 8.49
CA GLY A 63 -1.25 -16.69 7.99
C GLY A 63 -1.06 -17.47 6.69
N TRP A 64 -0.19 -16.98 5.80
CA TRP A 64 -0.14 -17.39 4.39
C TRP A 64 -0.08 -18.91 4.18
N GLY A 65 -0.92 -19.40 3.25
CA GLY A 65 -1.04 -20.83 2.94
C GLY A 65 0.20 -21.34 2.21
N ASN A 66 0.67 -20.60 1.21
CA ASN A 66 1.90 -20.84 0.48
C ASN A 66 2.91 -19.70 0.73
N LYS A 67 4.21 -20.01 0.66
CA LYS A 67 5.31 -19.03 0.84
C LYS A 67 5.29 -17.90 -0.19
N LEU A 68 4.73 -18.16 -1.38
CA LEU A 68 4.64 -17.20 -2.47
C LEU A 68 3.39 -16.31 -2.41
N ASP A 69 2.37 -16.64 -1.61
CA ASP A 69 1.14 -15.83 -1.54
C ASP A 69 1.45 -14.42 -1.03
N PHE A 70 2.33 -14.31 -0.02
CA PHE A 70 2.85 -13.03 0.48
C PHE A 70 3.52 -12.20 -0.63
N LEU A 71 4.41 -12.82 -1.42
CA LEU A 71 5.11 -12.15 -2.52
C LEU A 71 4.14 -11.66 -3.60
N PHE A 72 3.16 -12.48 -3.99
CA PHE A 72 2.13 -12.07 -4.95
C PHE A 72 1.23 -10.96 -4.41
N SER A 73 0.84 -10.99 -3.12
CA SER A 73 0.11 -9.88 -2.50
C SER A 73 0.93 -8.58 -2.44
N CYS A 74 2.23 -8.66 -2.17
CA CYS A 74 3.12 -7.49 -2.25
C CYS A 74 3.24 -6.93 -3.68
N ILE A 75 3.26 -7.80 -4.70
CA ILE A 75 3.24 -7.39 -6.11
C ILE A 75 1.90 -6.73 -6.47
N SER A 76 0.76 -7.34 -6.13
CA SER A 76 -0.59 -6.78 -6.36
C SER A 76 -0.84 -5.43 -5.66
N LEU A 77 -0.29 -5.25 -4.46
CA LEU A 77 -0.37 -3.97 -3.74
C LEU A 77 0.49 -2.86 -4.40
N SER A 78 1.67 -3.21 -4.90
CA SER A 78 2.60 -2.22 -5.47
C SER A 78 2.27 -1.88 -6.92
N VAL A 79 1.97 -2.92 -7.72
CA VAL A 79 1.71 -2.84 -9.15
C VAL A 79 0.24 -2.56 -9.39
N GLY A 80 -0.09 -1.28 -9.39
CA GLY A 80 -1.44 -0.77 -9.62
C GLY A 80 -1.52 0.16 -10.83
N LEU A 81 -2.58 0.97 -10.87
CA LEU A 81 -2.82 1.94 -11.94
C LEU A 81 -1.72 3.01 -12.01
N GLY A 82 -1.11 3.34 -10.86
CA GLY A 82 0.02 4.27 -10.73
C GLY A 82 1.20 3.98 -11.66
N ASN A 83 1.50 2.70 -11.92
CA ASN A 83 2.57 2.26 -12.81
C ASN A 83 2.27 2.55 -14.28
N VAL A 84 0.98 2.49 -14.67
CA VAL A 84 0.53 2.63 -16.07
C VAL A 84 0.31 4.09 -16.45
N TRP A 85 -0.26 4.90 -15.56
CA TRP A 85 -0.69 6.27 -15.91
C TRP A 85 0.19 7.40 -15.36
N ARG A 86 0.77 7.23 -14.17
CA ARG A 86 1.38 8.31 -13.39
C ARG A 86 2.89 8.28 -13.52
N PHE A 87 3.49 7.08 -13.54
CA PHE A 87 4.91 6.94 -13.84
C PHE A 87 5.28 7.48 -15.25
N PRO A 88 4.58 7.14 -16.36
CA PRO A 88 4.96 7.67 -17.68
C PRO A 88 4.72 9.19 -17.79
N TYR A 89 3.61 9.69 -17.23
CA TYR A 89 3.36 11.14 -17.13
C TYR A 89 4.44 11.89 -16.35
N LEU A 90 4.90 11.33 -15.21
CA LEU A 90 5.99 11.93 -14.44
C LEU A 90 7.34 11.83 -15.17
N CYS A 91 7.61 10.77 -15.93
CA CYS A 91 8.77 10.71 -16.83
C CYS A 91 8.71 11.83 -17.88
N PHE A 92 7.53 12.06 -18.47
CA PHE A 92 7.32 13.12 -19.45
C PHE A 92 7.58 14.50 -18.84
N LYS A 93 6.88 14.82 -17.75
CA LYS A 93 6.97 16.11 -17.04
C LYS A 93 8.39 16.45 -16.59
N ASN A 94 9.16 15.45 -16.15
CA ASN A 94 10.43 15.65 -15.43
C ASN A 94 11.68 15.31 -16.28
N GLY A 95 11.61 15.51 -17.59
CA GLY A 95 12.80 15.47 -18.45
C GLY A 95 13.22 14.08 -18.93
N GLY A 96 12.26 13.19 -19.18
CA GLY A 96 12.46 11.88 -19.82
C GLY A 96 13.41 10.99 -19.04
N GLY A 97 14.56 10.66 -19.64
CA GLY A 97 15.59 9.84 -19.02
C GLY A 97 16.16 10.41 -17.72
N GLY A 98 16.00 11.73 -17.48
CA GLY A 98 16.41 12.37 -16.22
C GLY A 98 15.61 11.84 -15.03
N PHE A 99 14.29 11.75 -15.17
CA PHE A 99 13.41 11.19 -14.13
C PHE A 99 13.73 9.72 -13.84
N LEU A 100 14.13 8.93 -14.84
CA LEU A 100 14.54 7.53 -14.62
C LEU A 100 15.77 7.44 -13.69
N ILE A 101 16.67 8.42 -13.74
CA ILE A 101 17.82 8.52 -12.82
C ILE A 101 17.36 8.86 -11.40
N THR A 102 16.53 9.89 -11.20
CA THR A 102 16.07 10.30 -9.86
C THR A 102 15.22 9.21 -9.20
N TYR A 103 14.32 8.58 -9.96
CA TYR A 103 13.50 7.44 -9.54
C TYR A 103 14.35 6.23 -9.13
N THR A 104 15.39 5.89 -9.91
CA THR A 104 16.30 4.77 -9.59
C THR A 104 17.13 5.05 -8.33
N ILE A 105 17.60 6.28 -8.13
CA ILE A 105 18.30 6.68 -6.90
C ILE A 105 17.34 6.60 -5.69
N ALA A 106 16.12 7.12 -5.82
CA ALA A 106 15.11 7.05 -4.77
C ALA A 106 14.72 5.60 -4.43
N MET A 107 14.60 4.70 -5.41
CA MET A 107 14.41 3.26 -5.20
C MET A 107 15.52 2.66 -4.32
N ILE A 108 16.78 2.93 -4.65
CA ILE A 108 17.93 2.28 -4.01
C ILE A 108 18.13 2.79 -2.57
N PHE A 109 18.07 4.11 -2.35
CA PHE A 109 18.41 4.72 -1.05
C PHE A 109 17.20 4.92 -0.11
N CYS A 110 15.97 4.93 -0.63
CA CYS A 110 14.75 5.11 0.17
C CYS A 110 13.77 3.94 -0.01
N GLY A 111 13.35 3.65 -1.25
CA GLY A 111 12.28 2.69 -1.54
C GLY A 111 12.52 1.27 -1.00
N ILE A 112 13.55 0.58 -1.49
CA ILE A 112 13.89 -0.80 -1.06
C ILE A 112 14.17 -0.87 0.46
N PRO A 113 14.95 0.04 1.07
CA PRO A 113 15.11 0.07 2.52
C PRO A 113 13.79 0.23 3.27
N MET A 114 12.96 1.21 2.93
CA MET A 114 11.72 1.51 3.66
C MET A 114 10.66 0.41 3.50
N PHE A 115 10.51 -0.16 2.29
CA PHE A 115 9.63 -1.30 2.04
C PHE A 115 9.98 -2.46 2.97
N PHE A 116 11.25 -2.85 3.00
CA PHE A 116 11.71 -3.95 3.86
C PHE A 116 11.57 -3.61 5.35
N GLN A 117 11.76 -2.35 5.75
CA GLN A 117 11.59 -1.92 7.14
C GLN A 117 10.17 -2.15 7.65
N GLU A 118 9.17 -1.72 6.87
CA GLU A 118 7.76 -1.89 7.20
C GLU A 118 7.33 -3.36 7.25
N VAL A 119 7.69 -4.14 6.23
CA VAL A 119 7.39 -5.58 6.17
C VAL A 119 8.04 -6.33 7.34
N ALA A 120 9.32 -6.06 7.64
CA ALA A 120 10.03 -6.73 8.72
C ALA A 120 9.39 -6.47 10.09
N ILE A 121 8.92 -5.24 10.34
CA ILE A 121 8.29 -4.87 11.61
C ILE A 121 6.87 -5.43 11.74
N GLY A 122 6.08 -5.42 10.65
CA GLY A 122 4.82 -6.13 10.58
C GLY A 122 4.99 -7.62 10.87
N GLN A 123 5.98 -8.25 10.22
CA GLN A 123 6.34 -9.66 10.42
C GLN A 123 6.85 -9.95 11.82
N TYR A 124 7.59 -9.05 12.48
CA TYR A 124 8.07 -9.26 13.85
C TYR A 124 6.90 -9.21 14.85
N LEU A 125 6.18 -8.08 14.87
CA LEU A 125 5.13 -7.78 15.85
C LEU A 125 3.82 -8.55 15.62
N GLY A 126 3.53 -8.97 14.39
CA GLY A 126 2.26 -9.61 14.05
C GLY A 126 1.06 -8.65 14.14
N SER A 127 1.26 -7.36 13.82
CA SER A 127 0.27 -6.29 13.94
C SER A 127 0.28 -5.32 12.75
N GLY A 128 -0.89 -4.85 12.33
CA GLY A 128 -1.06 -3.94 11.18
C GLY A 128 -0.73 -2.46 11.45
N GLY A 129 -0.85 -1.65 10.39
CA GLY A 129 -0.36 -0.28 10.28
C GLY A 129 -0.69 0.68 11.44
N MET A 130 -1.88 0.57 12.03
CA MET A 130 -2.33 1.49 13.08
C MET A 130 -1.56 1.36 14.41
N THR A 131 -1.02 0.19 14.75
CA THR A 131 -0.56 -0.10 16.13
C THR A 131 0.96 -0.25 16.27
N PHE A 132 1.68 -0.60 15.20
CA PHE A 132 3.09 -0.99 15.30
C PHE A 132 4.00 0.15 15.80
N VAL A 133 3.85 1.37 15.28
CA VAL A 133 4.65 2.54 15.73
C VAL A 133 4.43 2.80 17.23
N GLY A 134 3.18 2.69 17.71
CA GLY A 134 2.85 2.87 19.13
C GLY A 134 3.38 1.76 20.05
N GLN A 135 3.69 0.57 19.54
CA GLN A 135 4.38 -0.48 20.28
C GLN A 135 5.89 -0.21 20.38
N LEU A 136 6.49 0.37 19.33
CA LEU A 136 7.92 0.71 19.29
C LEU A 136 8.23 2.03 20.04
N CYS A 137 7.34 3.01 19.95
CA CYS A 137 7.47 4.35 20.51
C CYS A 137 6.06 4.92 20.84
N PRO A 138 5.52 4.70 22.06
CA PRO A 138 4.16 5.09 22.44
C PRO A 138 3.76 6.54 22.17
N ILE A 139 4.68 7.51 22.36
CA ILE A 139 4.39 8.94 22.08
C ILE A 139 4.12 9.21 20.59
N LEU A 140 4.65 8.37 19.69
CA LEU A 140 4.45 8.44 18.24
C LEU A 140 3.31 7.54 17.74
N LYS A 141 2.44 6.99 18.62
CA LYS A 141 1.24 6.25 18.16
C LYS A 141 0.34 7.10 17.24
N GLY A 142 0.39 8.43 17.34
CA GLY A 142 -0.25 9.36 16.39
C GLY A 142 0.06 9.10 14.92
N VAL A 143 1.25 8.56 14.60
CA VAL A 143 1.62 8.14 13.24
C VAL A 143 0.66 7.07 12.71
N GLY A 144 0.25 6.11 13.55
CA GLY A 144 -0.69 5.07 13.16
C GLY A 144 -2.11 5.60 12.86
N TYR A 145 -2.56 6.65 13.57
CA TYR A 145 -3.81 7.33 13.26
C TYR A 145 -3.70 8.17 11.98
N ALA A 146 -2.54 8.81 11.74
CA ALA A 146 -2.26 9.51 10.50
C ALA A 146 -2.27 8.56 9.29
N THR A 147 -1.59 7.41 9.38
CA THR A 147 -1.59 6.34 8.36
C THR A 147 -3.02 5.86 8.05
N MET A 148 -3.84 5.54 9.06
CA MET A 148 -5.23 5.12 8.83
C MET A 148 -6.08 6.24 8.19
N THR A 149 -5.78 7.51 8.46
CA THR A 149 -6.46 8.65 7.82
C THR A 149 -6.06 8.78 6.34
N ILE A 150 -4.78 8.57 6.00
CA ILE A 150 -4.29 8.55 4.61
C ILE A 150 -4.96 7.43 3.81
N VAL A 151 -4.97 6.21 4.34
CA VAL A 151 -5.60 5.04 3.67
C VAL A 151 -7.10 5.28 3.46
N PHE A 152 -7.81 5.73 4.49
CA PHE A 152 -9.24 6.02 4.37
C PHE A 152 -9.59 7.03 3.27
N LEU A 153 -8.76 8.07 3.10
CA LEU A 153 -8.95 9.06 2.03
C LEU A 153 -8.57 8.49 0.65
N LEU A 154 -7.55 7.63 0.59
CA LEU A 154 -7.11 6.94 -0.63
C LEU A 154 -8.18 5.99 -1.18
N ASP A 155 -8.69 5.09 -0.34
CA ASP A 155 -9.75 4.11 -0.67
C ASP A 155 -10.99 4.83 -1.27
N VAL A 156 -11.37 5.97 -0.68
CA VAL A 156 -12.54 6.78 -1.11
C VAL A 156 -12.41 7.30 -2.55
N TYR A 157 -11.22 7.71 -3.02
CA TYR A 157 -11.04 8.22 -4.39
C TYR A 157 -10.54 7.17 -5.38
N TYR A 158 -9.74 6.19 -4.96
CA TYR A 158 -9.13 5.21 -5.86
C TYR A 158 -10.17 4.25 -6.47
N CYS A 159 -11.23 3.89 -5.73
CA CYS A 159 -12.36 3.13 -6.27
C CYS A 159 -13.13 3.86 -7.41
N LEU A 160 -13.00 5.18 -7.57
CA LEU A 160 -13.57 5.90 -8.72
C LEU A 160 -12.93 5.44 -10.04
N ILE A 161 -11.63 5.14 -10.01
CA ILE A 161 -10.90 4.70 -11.21
C ILE A 161 -11.38 3.32 -11.64
N ILE A 162 -11.70 2.45 -10.67
CA ILE A 162 -12.35 1.16 -10.90
C ILE A 162 -13.73 1.39 -11.55
N SER A 163 -14.51 2.37 -11.08
CA SER A 163 -15.79 2.76 -11.71
C SER A 163 -15.64 3.16 -13.19
N TRP A 164 -14.63 3.97 -13.53
CA TRP A 164 -14.33 4.30 -14.93
C TRP A 164 -13.96 3.05 -15.76
N THR A 165 -13.09 2.17 -15.25
CA THR A 165 -12.75 0.91 -15.97
C THR A 165 -13.97 0.02 -16.19
N LEU A 166 -14.84 -0.11 -15.18
CA LEU A 166 -16.11 -0.84 -15.27
C LEU A 166 -17.04 -0.24 -16.34
N PHE A 167 -17.18 1.08 -16.38
CA PHE A 167 -17.96 1.76 -17.42
C PHE A 167 -17.44 1.43 -18.83
N TYR A 168 -16.12 1.47 -19.03
CA TYR A 168 -15.50 1.14 -20.31
C TYR A 168 -15.67 -0.34 -20.70
N ILE A 169 -15.55 -1.29 -19.75
CA ILE A 169 -15.82 -2.72 -19.98
C ILE A 169 -17.29 -2.93 -20.40
N ILE A 170 -18.24 -2.41 -19.62
CA ILE A 170 -19.68 -2.56 -19.88
C ILE A 170 -20.01 -1.98 -21.26
N THR A 171 -19.55 -0.77 -21.54
CA THR A 171 -19.86 -0.08 -22.80
C THR A 171 -19.20 -0.77 -24.01
N THR A 172 -18.03 -1.40 -23.84
CA THR A 172 -17.41 -2.26 -24.88
C THR A 172 -18.32 -3.42 -25.25
N PHE A 173 -18.86 -4.14 -24.26
CA PHE A 173 -19.77 -5.27 -24.52
C PHE A 173 -21.12 -4.82 -25.09
N SER A 174 -21.69 -3.71 -24.61
CA SER A 174 -23.00 -3.23 -25.05
C SER A 174 -23.05 -2.70 -26.49
N ASN A 175 -21.91 -2.33 -27.10
CA ASN A 175 -21.85 -1.74 -28.44
C ASN A 175 -21.13 -2.62 -29.48
N MET A 176 -20.70 -3.83 -29.10
CA MET A 176 -20.07 -4.78 -30.01
C MET A 176 -20.95 -5.00 -31.27
N PRO A 177 -20.43 -4.85 -32.50
CA PRO A 177 -19.02 -4.92 -32.88
C PRO A 177 -18.26 -3.58 -33.01
N ILE A 178 -18.85 -2.42 -32.74
CA ILE A 178 -18.21 -1.10 -32.95
C ILE A 178 -17.99 -0.41 -31.61
N LEU A 179 -16.75 0.00 -31.31
CA LEU A 179 -16.46 0.78 -30.12
C LEU A 179 -17.08 2.18 -30.23
N PRO A 180 -17.74 2.71 -29.19
CA PRO A 180 -18.49 3.97 -29.29
C PRO A 180 -17.56 5.18 -29.50
N TRP A 181 -16.30 5.10 -29.08
CA TRP A 181 -15.26 6.11 -29.31
C TRP A 181 -14.58 6.00 -30.68
N ALA A 182 -15.02 5.09 -31.56
CA ALA A 182 -14.44 4.89 -32.91
C ALA A 182 -14.93 5.89 -33.97
N SER A 183 -15.94 6.71 -33.67
CA SER A 183 -16.56 7.65 -34.61
C SER A 183 -16.98 8.96 -33.93
N CYS A 184 -17.22 9.99 -34.73
CA CYS A 184 -17.78 11.28 -34.30
C CYS A 184 -19.30 11.36 -34.47
N ASP A 185 -19.96 10.26 -34.85
CA ASP A 185 -21.37 10.23 -35.26
C ASP A 185 -22.34 9.99 -34.08
N ASN A 186 -21.96 10.38 -32.86
CA ASN A 186 -22.73 10.14 -31.64
C ASN A 186 -23.34 11.43 -31.07
N TRP A 187 -24.40 11.29 -30.26
CA TRP A 187 -25.13 12.44 -29.70
C TRP A 187 -24.32 13.31 -28.73
N TRP A 188 -23.19 12.83 -28.21
CA TRP A 188 -22.28 13.59 -27.35
C TRP A 188 -21.20 14.35 -28.12
N ASN A 189 -21.00 14.06 -29.42
CA ASN A 189 -19.91 14.63 -30.19
C ASN A 189 -20.17 16.09 -30.60
N SER A 190 -19.11 16.88 -30.70
CA SER A 190 -19.17 18.26 -31.22
C SER A 190 -18.86 18.30 -32.72
N LYS A 191 -19.11 19.46 -33.34
CA LYS A 191 -18.75 19.74 -34.74
C LYS A 191 -17.23 19.81 -34.98
N ASN A 192 -16.43 19.85 -33.91
CA ASN A 192 -14.96 19.90 -33.97
C ASN A 192 -14.33 18.52 -33.77
N CYS A 193 -15.12 17.49 -33.50
CA CYS A 193 -14.66 16.11 -33.41
C CYS A 193 -14.04 15.67 -34.74
N TYR A 194 -12.89 14.99 -34.68
CA TYR A 194 -12.29 14.36 -35.85
C TYR A 194 -11.92 12.90 -35.63
N THR A 195 -11.86 12.18 -36.74
CA THR A 195 -11.27 10.84 -36.87
C THR A 195 -10.24 10.87 -38.01
N GLU A 196 -9.41 9.83 -38.10
CA GLU A 196 -8.40 9.68 -39.15
C GLU A 196 -8.95 9.82 -40.58
N SER A 197 -10.22 9.45 -40.81
CA SER A 197 -10.87 9.48 -42.11
C SER A 197 -11.37 10.87 -42.56
N ASN A 198 -11.54 11.82 -41.64
CA ASN A 198 -12.08 13.16 -41.90
C ASN A 198 -11.12 14.27 -41.45
N ARG A 199 -9.89 14.27 -41.99
CA ARG A 199 -8.87 15.30 -41.71
C ARG A 199 -9.18 16.63 -42.40
N THR A 200 -9.99 17.47 -41.74
CA THR A 200 -9.95 18.93 -41.91
C THR A 200 -9.43 19.57 -40.63
N SER A 201 -8.14 19.40 -40.37
CA SER A 201 -7.47 19.84 -39.14
C SER A 201 -7.67 21.34 -38.90
N SER A 202 -8.12 21.68 -37.69
CA SER A 202 -8.17 23.07 -37.20
C SER A 202 -7.52 23.11 -35.81
N MET A 203 -7.04 24.27 -35.37
CA MET A 203 -6.36 24.39 -34.07
C MET A 203 -7.22 24.00 -32.85
N ASN A 204 -8.54 23.81 -33.03
CA ASN A 204 -9.50 23.53 -31.96
C ASN A 204 -10.28 22.22 -32.19
N SER A 205 -9.69 21.23 -32.88
CA SER A 205 -10.31 19.92 -33.12
C SER A 205 -9.88 18.84 -32.10
N THR A 206 -10.86 18.12 -31.55
CA THR A 206 -10.73 17.12 -30.49
C THR A 206 -10.92 15.69 -31.03
N THR A 207 -10.30 14.68 -30.43
CA THR A 207 -10.46 13.29 -30.93
C THR A 207 -11.80 12.69 -30.51
N SER A 208 -12.30 11.71 -31.26
CA SER A 208 -13.51 10.95 -30.89
C SER A 208 -13.40 10.23 -29.54
N VAL A 209 -12.18 9.94 -29.08
CA VAL A 209 -11.88 9.34 -27.77
C VAL A 209 -11.89 10.39 -26.66
N GLU A 210 -11.29 11.55 -26.90
CA GLU A 210 -11.33 12.71 -26.00
C GLU A 210 -12.77 13.13 -25.70
N GLU A 211 -13.59 13.31 -26.74
CA GLU A 211 -15.00 13.64 -26.54
C GLU A 211 -15.81 12.51 -25.91
N PHE A 212 -15.47 11.24 -26.15
CA PHE A 212 -16.12 10.14 -25.45
C PHE A 212 -15.83 10.20 -23.95
N PHE A 213 -14.57 10.38 -23.53
CA PHE A 213 -14.24 10.48 -22.11
C PHE A 213 -14.85 11.72 -21.46
N GLU A 214 -14.58 12.91 -22.01
CA GLU A 214 -14.99 14.17 -21.38
C GLU A 214 -16.49 14.41 -21.46
N ARG A 215 -17.13 14.15 -22.61
CA ARG A 215 -18.56 14.48 -22.82
C ARG A 215 -19.50 13.32 -22.52
N ARG A 216 -19.07 12.05 -22.63
CA ARG A 216 -19.93 10.88 -22.42
C ARG A 216 -19.61 10.04 -21.18
N VAL A 217 -18.36 9.88 -20.77
CA VAL A 217 -18.02 9.16 -19.52
C VAL A 217 -18.22 10.09 -18.34
N LEU A 218 -17.55 11.25 -18.34
CA LEU A 218 -17.60 12.25 -17.26
C LEU A 218 -18.76 13.22 -17.42
N ALA A 219 -19.03 13.67 -18.65
CA ALA A 219 -19.81 14.87 -18.95
C ALA A 219 -19.31 16.08 -18.12
N ILE A 220 -18.02 16.36 -18.20
CA ILE A 220 -17.30 17.27 -17.30
C ILE A 220 -17.86 18.71 -17.35
N SER A 221 -17.91 19.38 -16.20
CA SER A 221 -18.31 20.79 -16.07
C SER A 221 -17.14 21.77 -16.27
N GLU A 222 -17.42 23.08 -16.29
CA GLU A 222 -16.40 24.12 -16.49
C GLU A 222 -15.45 24.30 -15.28
N GLY A 223 -15.80 23.80 -14.09
CA GLY A 223 -14.95 23.92 -12.89
C GLY A 223 -15.50 23.23 -11.65
N ILE A 224 -14.72 23.22 -10.55
CA ILE A 224 -15.13 22.63 -9.27
C ILE A 224 -16.26 23.42 -8.57
N GLU A 225 -16.46 24.67 -8.97
CA GLU A 225 -17.61 25.51 -8.60
C GLU A 225 -18.93 24.93 -9.10
N GLU A 226 -18.92 24.23 -10.24
CA GLU A 226 -20.09 23.66 -10.89
C GLU A 226 -20.10 22.14 -10.77
N ILE A 227 -20.56 21.64 -9.63
CA ILE A 227 -20.65 20.19 -9.34
C ILE A 227 -21.60 19.49 -10.33
N GLY A 228 -22.69 20.13 -10.74
CA GLY A 228 -23.69 19.57 -11.65
C GLY A 228 -24.50 18.41 -11.05
N ASP A 229 -25.00 17.54 -11.93
CA ASP A 229 -25.80 16.36 -11.62
C ASP A 229 -24.93 15.10 -11.38
N ILE A 230 -25.55 14.03 -10.86
CA ILE A 230 -24.93 12.71 -10.71
C ILE A 230 -24.96 11.96 -12.05
N GLN A 231 -23.79 11.52 -12.52
CA GLN A 231 -23.68 10.59 -13.64
C GLN A 231 -24.10 9.19 -13.21
N TRP A 232 -25.41 8.89 -13.33
CA TRP A 232 -26.03 7.63 -12.91
C TRP A 232 -25.31 6.36 -13.40
N ASN A 233 -24.70 6.40 -14.59
CA ASN A 233 -23.91 5.27 -15.09
C ASN A 233 -22.64 5.03 -14.25
N LEU A 234 -21.92 6.10 -13.89
CA LEU A 234 -20.74 6.03 -13.01
C LEU A 234 -21.11 5.74 -11.55
N PHE A 235 -22.26 6.23 -11.08
CA PHE A 235 -22.80 5.87 -9.77
C PHE A 235 -23.06 4.35 -9.66
N LEU A 236 -23.69 3.75 -10.68
CA LEU A 236 -23.90 2.31 -10.73
C LEU A 236 -22.58 1.52 -10.84
N CYS A 237 -21.62 2.00 -11.64
CA CYS A 237 -20.29 1.37 -11.74
C CYS A 237 -19.50 1.47 -10.42
N LEU A 238 -19.61 2.58 -9.68
CA LEU A 238 -19.00 2.76 -8.35
C LEU A 238 -19.63 1.81 -7.33
N MET A 239 -20.97 1.68 -7.34
CA MET A 239 -21.69 0.71 -6.49
C MET A 239 -21.26 -0.73 -6.78
N ILE A 240 -21.10 -1.10 -8.06
CA ILE A 240 -20.60 -2.42 -8.47
C ILE A 240 -19.15 -2.63 -7.98
N GLY A 241 -18.28 -1.62 -8.11
CA GLY A 241 -16.90 -1.66 -7.61
C GLY A 241 -16.84 -1.99 -6.10
N TRP A 242 -17.57 -1.23 -5.28
CA TRP A 242 -17.63 -1.48 -3.83
C TRP A 242 -18.23 -2.85 -3.46
N ILE A 243 -19.21 -3.35 -4.22
CA ILE A 243 -19.73 -4.71 -4.04
C ILE A 243 -18.65 -5.76 -4.38
N MET A 244 -17.88 -5.57 -5.46
CA MET A 244 -16.78 -6.47 -5.83
C MET A 244 -15.69 -6.49 -4.76
N ILE A 245 -15.23 -5.31 -4.29
CA ILE A 245 -14.24 -5.17 -3.22
C ILE A 245 -14.72 -5.90 -1.96
N TYR A 246 -15.94 -5.62 -1.49
CA TYR A 246 -16.54 -6.28 -0.34
C TYR A 246 -16.57 -7.82 -0.48
N LEU A 247 -16.97 -8.33 -1.65
CA LEU A 247 -17.05 -9.77 -1.89
C LEU A 247 -15.68 -10.47 -1.86
N VAL A 248 -14.59 -9.77 -2.20
CA VAL A 248 -13.21 -10.24 -2.06
C VAL A 248 -12.76 -10.23 -0.59
N ILE A 249 -12.94 -9.11 0.12
CA ILE A 249 -12.37 -8.93 1.48
C ILE A 249 -13.19 -9.55 2.61
N ARG A 250 -14.48 -9.86 2.42
CA ARG A 250 -15.39 -10.36 3.50
C ARG A 250 -14.96 -11.65 4.22
N LYS A 251 -13.92 -12.33 3.73
CA LYS A 251 -13.34 -13.56 4.31
C LYS A 251 -11.91 -13.38 4.85
N GLY A 252 -11.35 -12.17 4.76
CA GLY A 252 -9.95 -11.88 5.06
C GLY A 252 -9.01 -12.27 3.92
N LEU A 253 -7.99 -11.45 3.69
CA LEU A 253 -7.12 -11.47 2.51
C LEU A 253 -6.36 -12.80 2.34
N HIS A 254 -6.08 -13.51 3.44
CA HIS A 254 -5.50 -14.86 3.42
C HIS A 254 -6.32 -15.86 2.58
N GLN A 255 -7.66 -15.78 2.59
CA GLN A 255 -8.51 -16.68 1.79
C GLN A 255 -8.53 -16.29 0.31
N SER A 256 -8.15 -15.05 -0.03
CA SER A 256 -8.19 -14.52 -1.39
C SER A 256 -7.00 -14.94 -2.26
N GLY A 257 -5.95 -15.54 -1.69
CA GLY A 257 -4.69 -15.84 -2.38
C GLY A 257 -4.83 -16.47 -3.78
N LYS A 258 -5.77 -17.41 -3.99
CA LYS A 258 -6.01 -18.01 -5.31
C LYS A 258 -6.48 -17.02 -6.40
N VAL A 259 -7.15 -15.94 -6.01
CA VAL A 259 -7.54 -14.84 -6.91
C VAL A 259 -6.31 -14.01 -7.25
N ILE A 260 -5.51 -13.66 -6.23
CA ILE A 260 -4.29 -12.84 -6.34
C ILE A 260 -3.30 -13.43 -7.35
N TRP A 261 -3.13 -14.76 -7.39
CA TRP A 261 -2.27 -15.40 -8.39
C TRP A 261 -2.74 -15.18 -9.85
N PHE A 262 -4.04 -15.04 -10.10
CA PHE A 262 -4.56 -14.71 -11.44
C PHE A 262 -4.50 -13.20 -11.72
N SER A 263 -4.98 -12.38 -10.78
CA SER A 263 -5.07 -10.93 -10.97
C SER A 263 -3.70 -10.25 -11.00
N ALA A 264 -2.71 -10.76 -10.27
CA ALA A 264 -1.32 -10.31 -10.38
C ALA A 264 -0.69 -10.68 -11.73
N LEU A 265 -0.95 -11.87 -12.29
CA LEU A 265 -0.27 -12.36 -13.50
C LEU A 265 -0.91 -11.86 -14.81
N PHE A 266 -2.24 -11.69 -14.85
CA PHE A 266 -2.95 -11.29 -16.07
C PHE A 266 -2.46 -9.95 -16.67
N PRO A 267 -2.20 -8.88 -15.89
CA PRO A 267 -1.65 -7.62 -16.40
C PRO A 267 -0.32 -7.77 -17.15
N TYR A 268 0.58 -8.65 -16.72
CA TYR A 268 1.85 -8.86 -17.42
C TYR A 268 1.66 -9.48 -18.80
N VAL A 269 0.68 -10.37 -18.97
CA VAL A 269 0.34 -10.96 -20.28
C VAL A 269 -0.20 -9.88 -21.22
N VAL A 270 -1.09 -9.02 -20.73
CA VAL A 270 -1.69 -7.92 -21.52
C VAL A 270 -0.63 -6.86 -21.85
N LEU A 271 0.17 -6.41 -20.88
CA LEU A 271 1.27 -5.47 -21.09
C LEU A 271 2.32 -5.99 -22.09
N LEU A 272 2.65 -7.29 -22.07
CA LEU A 272 3.59 -7.87 -23.03
C LEU A 272 3.05 -7.79 -24.47
N ILE A 273 1.75 -8.02 -24.67
CA ILE A 273 1.13 -7.94 -26.01
C ILE A 273 1.05 -6.48 -26.48
N PHE A 274 0.66 -5.55 -25.61
CA PHE A 274 0.66 -4.12 -25.92
C PHE A 274 2.07 -3.58 -26.15
N LEU A 275 3.09 -4.08 -25.45
CA LEU A 275 4.50 -3.77 -25.69
C LEU A 275 4.93 -4.16 -27.10
N VAL A 276 4.66 -5.40 -27.51
CA VAL A 276 4.98 -5.88 -28.87
C VAL A 276 4.23 -5.08 -29.93
N ARG A 277 2.95 -4.70 -29.71
CA ARG A 277 2.25 -3.83 -30.66
C ARG A 277 2.83 -2.43 -30.69
N ALA A 278 3.01 -1.78 -29.55
CA ALA A 278 3.34 -0.37 -29.47
C ALA A 278 4.70 -0.05 -30.13
N VAL A 279 5.73 -0.89 -29.90
CA VAL A 279 7.05 -0.72 -30.54
C VAL A 279 7.06 -1.04 -32.04
N THR A 280 5.96 -1.50 -32.62
CA THR A 280 5.77 -1.72 -34.08
C THR A 280 4.90 -0.65 -34.74
N LEU A 281 4.56 0.42 -34.02
CA LEU A 281 3.88 1.59 -34.60
C LEU A 281 4.91 2.51 -35.28
N GLU A 282 4.51 3.13 -36.39
CA GLU A 282 5.31 4.13 -37.08
C GLU A 282 5.41 5.40 -36.22
N GLY A 283 6.61 5.97 -36.06
CA GLY A 283 6.87 7.08 -35.11
C GLY A 283 7.16 6.64 -33.66
N ALA A 284 7.03 5.35 -33.32
CA ALA A 284 7.32 4.85 -31.97
C ALA A 284 8.78 5.09 -31.53
N SER A 285 9.72 5.15 -32.49
CA SER A 285 11.13 5.49 -32.25
C SER A 285 11.31 6.81 -31.50
N ASP A 286 10.47 7.79 -31.78
CA ASP A 286 10.76 9.19 -31.46
C ASP A 286 10.24 9.51 -30.04
N GLY A 287 9.07 8.95 -29.70
CA GLY A 287 8.58 8.91 -28.32
C GLY A 287 9.47 8.04 -27.41
N LEU A 288 10.00 6.91 -27.90
CA LEU A 288 10.97 6.11 -27.15
C LEU A 288 12.30 6.85 -26.95
N LEU A 289 12.78 7.59 -27.95
CA LEU A 289 13.96 8.43 -27.83
C LEU A 289 13.74 9.54 -26.78
N PHE A 290 12.57 10.17 -26.76
CA PHE A 290 12.18 11.12 -25.72
C PHE A 290 12.19 10.47 -24.32
N PHE A 291 11.63 9.27 -24.18
CA PHE A 291 11.55 8.55 -22.91
C PHE A 291 12.93 8.24 -22.29
N ILE A 292 13.91 7.85 -23.11
CA ILE A 292 15.24 7.45 -22.63
C ILE A 292 16.26 8.58 -22.57
N THR A 293 16.06 9.67 -23.32
CA THR A 293 17.04 10.77 -23.38
C THR A 293 16.97 11.64 -22.12
N PRO A 294 18.06 11.82 -21.36
CA PRO A 294 18.04 12.61 -20.14
C PRO A 294 18.19 14.11 -20.44
N GLN A 295 17.21 14.91 -20.02
CA GLN A 295 17.33 16.37 -20.00
C GLN A 295 18.10 16.81 -18.75
N TRP A 296 19.40 17.07 -18.90
CA TRP A 296 20.30 17.37 -17.78
C TRP A 296 19.90 18.63 -17.00
N ASP A 297 19.37 19.65 -17.66
CA ASP A 297 18.94 20.90 -17.00
C ASP A 297 17.77 20.68 -16.03
N ALA A 298 16.88 19.71 -16.29
CA ALA A 298 15.80 19.36 -15.39
C ALA A 298 16.34 18.84 -14.04
N LEU A 299 17.43 18.07 -14.05
CA LEU A 299 18.06 17.50 -12.85
C LEU A 299 18.70 18.54 -11.92
N LEU A 300 18.94 19.76 -12.41
CA LEU A 300 19.39 20.90 -11.61
C LEU A 300 18.26 21.54 -10.79
N THR A 301 17.00 21.25 -11.14
CA THR A 301 15.82 21.66 -10.38
C THR A 301 15.43 20.59 -9.36
N PRO A 302 14.79 20.94 -8.22
CA PRO A 302 14.38 19.95 -7.23
C PRO A 302 13.14 19.14 -7.66
N GLU A 303 12.42 19.53 -8.71
CA GLU A 303 11.11 18.96 -9.06
C GLU A 303 11.20 17.47 -9.49
N PRO A 304 12.12 17.06 -10.40
CA PRO A 304 12.33 15.64 -10.72
C PRO A 304 12.77 14.78 -9.53
N TRP A 305 13.39 15.37 -8.50
CA TRP A 305 13.79 14.66 -7.29
C TRP A 305 12.63 14.48 -6.31
N MET A 306 11.81 15.52 -6.10
CA MET A 306 10.59 15.44 -5.30
C MET A 306 9.58 14.46 -5.91
N GLU A 307 9.32 14.58 -7.22
CA GLU A 307 8.38 13.73 -7.95
C GLU A 307 8.88 12.28 -8.02
N GLY A 308 10.16 12.07 -8.35
CA GLY A 308 10.74 10.73 -8.45
C GLY A 308 10.73 9.97 -7.13
N ALA A 309 11.02 10.65 -6.02
CA ALA A 309 10.95 10.03 -4.70
C ALA A 309 9.51 9.84 -4.21
N THR A 310 8.64 10.83 -4.39
CA THR A 310 7.20 10.72 -4.00
C THR A 310 6.52 9.58 -4.77
N GLN A 311 6.84 9.40 -6.05
CA GLN A 311 6.34 8.28 -6.86
C GLN A 311 6.86 6.92 -6.37
N ILE A 312 8.07 6.84 -5.80
CA ILE A 312 8.56 5.63 -5.12
C ILE A 312 7.77 5.33 -3.85
N PHE A 313 7.52 6.32 -2.98
CA PHE A 313 6.73 6.11 -1.76
C PHE A 313 5.29 5.67 -2.08
N PHE A 314 4.66 6.32 -3.05
CA PHE A 314 3.30 6.02 -3.50
C PHE A 314 3.21 4.64 -4.17
N ALA A 315 4.03 4.35 -5.18
CA ALA A 315 3.97 3.08 -5.92
C ALA A 315 4.42 1.85 -5.10
N TYR A 316 5.07 2.05 -3.95
CA TYR A 316 5.41 0.97 -3.01
C TYR A 316 4.44 0.89 -1.82
N SER A 317 3.39 1.74 -1.76
CA SER A 317 2.47 1.83 -0.60
C SER A 317 3.16 2.01 0.76
N ILE A 318 4.31 2.68 0.78
CA ILE A 318 5.10 2.96 1.99
C ILE A 318 4.41 4.08 2.78
N GLY A 319 4.28 3.93 4.09
CA GLY A 319 3.53 4.84 4.97
C GLY A 319 2.01 4.61 4.98
N CYS A 320 1.48 3.82 4.03
CA CYS A 320 0.07 3.44 3.96
C CYS A 320 -0.30 2.25 4.87
N GLY A 321 0.64 1.73 5.69
CA GLY A 321 0.35 0.70 6.70
C GLY A 321 -0.04 -0.68 6.15
N ALA A 322 -0.15 -0.83 4.83
CA ALA A 322 -0.46 -2.06 4.13
C ALA A 322 0.71 -3.04 4.13
N LEU A 323 1.96 -2.56 4.00
CA LEU A 323 3.15 -3.42 4.10
C LEU A 323 3.31 -4.09 5.49
N PRO A 324 3.12 -3.38 6.63
CA PRO A 324 3.05 -4.02 7.94
C PRO A 324 1.84 -4.96 8.10
N ALA A 325 0.69 -4.63 7.51
CA ALA A 325 -0.48 -5.52 7.50
C ALA A 325 -0.19 -6.84 6.76
N LEU A 326 0.30 -6.81 5.51
CA LEU A 326 0.70 -8.01 4.76
C LEU A 326 1.81 -8.79 5.50
N GLY A 327 2.83 -8.08 6.00
CA GLY A 327 3.90 -8.67 6.81
C GLY A 327 3.39 -9.35 8.08
N SER A 328 2.33 -8.84 8.72
CA SER A 328 1.77 -9.43 9.96
C SER A 328 1.22 -10.84 9.82
N TYR A 329 0.88 -11.27 8.60
CA TYR A 329 0.43 -12.62 8.27
C TYR A 329 1.61 -13.58 7.96
N ASN A 330 2.85 -13.09 7.96
CA ASN A 330 4.04 -13.93 7.77
C ASN A 330 4.34 -14.80 9.01
N LYS A 331 4.81 -16.02 8.72
CA LYS A 331 5.50 -16.86 9.71
C LYS A 331 6.75 -16.12 10.19
N PHE A 332 7.07 -16.21 11.49
CA PHE A 332 8.12 -15.42 12.11
C PHE A 332 9.49 -15.55 11.39
N HIS A 333 9.84 -16.77 10.95
CA HIS A 333 11.06 -17.08 10.21
C HIS A 333 10.94 -17.02 8.67
N HIS A 334 9.99 -16.24 8.12
CA HIS A 334 9.87 -16.04 6.67
C HIS A 334 10.93 -15.06 6.15
N ASN A 335 11.45 -15.28 4.93
CA ASN A 335 12.48 -14.42 4.34
C ASN A 335 11.88 -13.24 3.57
N SER A 336 11.32 -12.29 4.33
CA SER A 336 10.72 -11.06 3.78
C SER A 336 11.71 -10.14 3.09
N TYR A 337 13.01 -10.21 3.37
CA TYR A 337 14.01 -9.40 2.66
C TYR A 337 14.09 -9.76 1.17
N LYS A 338 14.08 -11.05 0.85
CA LYS A 338 14.08 -11.52 -0.54
C LYS A 338 12.82 -11.02 -1.27
N ASP A 339 11.66 -11.16 -0.65
CA ASP A 339 10.38 -10.86 -1.28
C ASP A 339 10.17 -9.34 -1.45
N ALA A 340 10.62 -8.53 -0.49
CA ALA A 340 10.68 -7.07 -0.62
C ALA A 340 11.56 -6.62 -1.80
N LEU A 341 12.76 -7.20 -1.93
CA LEU A 341 13.68 -6.88 -3.02
C LEU A 341 13.09 -7.26 -4.39
N ILE A 342 12.48 -8.44 -4.50
CA ILE A 342 11.80 -8.88 -5.74
C ILE A 342 10.63 -7.93 -6.06
N THR A 343 9.79 -7.60 -5.09
CA THR A 343 8.62 -6.72 -5.30
C THR A 343 9.04 -5.35 -5.85
N CYS A 344 10.04 -4.71 -5.24
CA CYS A 344 10.52 -3.40 -5.69
C CYS A 344 11.07 -3.43 -7.12
N ILE A 345 11.86 -4.46 -7.45
CA ILE A 345 12.43 -4.64 -8.80
C ILE A 345 11.33 -4.91 -9.83
N VAL A 346 10.40 -5.84 -9.52
CA VAL A 346 9.26 -6.17 -10.40
C VAL A 346 8.42 -4.93 -10.66
N ASN A 347 8.04 -4.18 -9.62
CA ASN A 347 7.25 -2.96 -9.76
C ASN A 347 7.92 -1.91 -10.65
N THR A 348 9.22 -1.67 -10.44
CA THR A 348 10.01 -0.74 -11.26
C THR A 348 10.10 -1.19 -12.72
N LEU A 349 10.26 -2.49 -12.97
CA LEU A 349 10.22 -3.06 -14.32
C LEU A 349 8.84 -2.92 -14.98
N THR A 350 7.74 -3.08 -14.23
CA THR A 350 6.38 -2.85 -14.76
C THR A 350 6.15 -1.38 -15.10
N SER A 351 6.61 -0.46 -14.25
CA SER A 351 6.59 0.99 -14.52
C SER A 351 7.37 1.34 -15.79
N VAL A 352 8.59 0.82 -15.95
CA VAL A 352 9.40 1.03 -17.17
C VAL A 352 8.74 0.39 -18.40
N MET A 353 8.16 -0.82 -18.28
CA MET A 353 7.45 -1.49 -19.37
C MET A 353 6.22 -0.69 -19.82
N ALA A 354 5.41 -0.20 -18.89
CA ALA A 354 4.28 0.67 -19.20
C ALA A 354 4.75 2.00 -19.81
N GLY A 355 5.86 2.57 -19.33
CA GLY A 355 6.53 3.71 -19.96
C GLY A 355 6.87 3.46 -21.43
N ILE A 356 7.55 2.36 -21.73
CA ILE A 356 7.90 1.97 -23.12
C ILE A 356 6.63 1.84 -23.99
N VAL A 357 5.56 1.24 -23.46
CA VAL A 357 4.26 1.17 -24.16
C VAL A 357 3.71 2.58 -24.43
N THR A 358 3.50 3.40 -23.39
CA THR A 358 2.90 4.73 -23.52
C THR A 358 3.72 5.65 -24.42
N PHE A 359 5.04 5.69 -24.28
CA PHE A 359 5.87 6.57 -25.09
C PHE A 359 6.00 6.13 -26.55
N SER A 360 5.98 4.82 -26.85
CA SER A 360 5.85 4.34 -28.23
C SER A 360 4.55 4.83 -28.89
N ILE A 361 3.47 4.85 -28.11
CA ILE A 361 2.15 5.33 -28.56
C ILE A 361 2.17 6.85 -28.77
N LEU A 362 2.71 7.62 -27.82
CA LEU A 362 2.80 9.08 -27.93
C LEU A 362 3.69 9.51 -29.11
N GLY A 363 4.75 8.76 -29.43
CA GLY A 363 5.55 8.95 -30.65
C GLY A 363 4.74 8.75 -31.94
N HIS A 364 3.92 7.71 -31.98
CA HIS A 364 3.01 7.45 -33.10
C HIS A 364 1.95 8.55 -33.26
N LEU A 365 1.30 8.97 -32.17
CA LEU A 365 0.30 10.04 -32.19
C LEU A 365 0.89 11.40 -32.59
N ALA A 366 2.11 11.71 -32.15
CA ALA A 366 2.84 12.91 -32.55
C ALA A 366 3.09 12.96 -34.07
N LEU A 367 3.61 11.86 -34.63
CA LEU A 367 3.79 11.71 -36.08
C LEU A 367 2.47 11.82 -36.84
N GLU A 368 1.38 11.23 -36.34
CA GLU A 368 0.08 11.32 -37.01
C GLU A 368 -0.58 12.70 -36.91
N GLN A 369 -0.31 13.48 -35.87
CA GLN A 369 -0.86 14.83 -35.67
C GLN A 369 0.04 15.95 -36.23
N ASP A 370 1.18 15.59 -36.85
CA ASP A 370 2.19 16.53 -37.39
C ASP A 370 2.69 17.52 -36.31
N THR A 371 3.01 16.99 -35.14
CA THR A 371 3.36 17.77 -33.94
C THR A 371 4.41 17.07 -33.07
N ASP A 372 4.94 17.78 -32.08
CA ASP A 372 5.88 17.23 -31.11
C ASP A 372 5.20 16.26 -30.13
N VAL A 373 5.95 15.24 -29.68
CA VAL A 373 5.56 14.33 -28.57
C VAL A 373 5.12 15.10 -27.33
N ALA A 374 5.63 16.32 -27.13
CA ALA A 374 5.28 17.17 -26.00
C ALA A 374 3.86 17.77 -26.04
N GLN A 375 3.21 17.85 -27.20
CA GLN A 375 1.86 18.44 -27.33
C GLN A 375 0.74 17.40 -27.17
N VAL A 376 1.04 16.11 -27.38
CA VAL A 376 0.05 15.01 -27.29
C VAL A 376 -0.12 14.40 -25.88
N VAL A 377 0.69 14.79 -24.89
CA VAL A 377 0.62 14.20 -23.54
C VAL A 377 -0.45 14.87 -22.68
N LYS A 378 -1.55 14.15 -22.43
CA LYS A 378 -2.60 14.54 -21.47
C LYS A 378 -2.22 14.10 -20.05
N SER A 379 -2.55 14.91 -19.04
CA SER A 379 -2.13 14.70 -17.65
C SER A 379 -2.98 13.70 -16.87
N GLY A 380 -2.34 12.86 -16.06
CA GLY A 380 -3.03 12.02 -15.06
C GLY A 380 -3.95 10.97 -15.69
N PRO A 381 -5.21 10.81 -15.22
CA PRO A 381 -6.13 9.77 -15.71
C PRO A 381 -6.35 9.73 -17.21
N GLY A 382 -6.30 10.90 -17.88
CA GLY A 382 -6.48 11.00 -19.33
C GLY A 382 -5.50 10.11 -20.11
N LEU A 383 -4.29 9.89 -19.62
CA LEU A 383 -3.30 9.06 -20.31
C LEU A 383 -3.78 7.61 -20.53
N VAL A 384 -4.59 7.06 -19.61
CA VAL A 384 -5.12 5.69 -19.73
C VAL A 384 -6.49 5.64 -20.40
N PHE A 385 -7.30 6.68 -20.28
CA PHE A 385 -8.65 6.73 -20.87
C PHE A 385 -8.73 7.41 -22.24
N LEU A 386 -7.63 8.02 -22.72
CA LEU A 386 -7.51 8.66 -24.04
C LEU A 386 -6.48 7.94 -24.93
N THR A 387 -5.20 7.99 -24.54
CA THR A 387 -4.07 7.54 -25.37
C THR A 387 -4.07 6.04 -25.68
N TYR A 388 -4.52 5.20 -24.74
CA TYR A 388 -4.60 3.75 -24.97
C TYR A 388 -5.81 3.33 -25.83
N PRO A 389 -7.04 3.83 -25.62
CA PRO A 389 -8.18 3.50 -26.47
C PRO A 389 -8.01 3.89 -27.94
N GLU A 390 -7.25 4.95 -28.25
CA GLU A 390 -6.87 5.31 -29.63
C GLU A 390 -6.06 4.18 -30.31
N VAL A 391 -5.09 3.58 -29.62
CA VAL A 391 -4.31 2.44 -30.14
C VAL A 391 -5.12 1.15 -30.23
N VAL A 392 -6.12 1.00 -29.36
CA VAL A 392 -7.08 -0.09 -29.45
C VAL A 392 -7.90 0.00 -30.75
N LEU A 393 -8.22 1.20 -31.25
CA LEU A 393 -8.85 1.36 -32.58
C LEU A 393 -7.91 0.91 -33.72
N LYS A 394 -6.59 1.13 -33.59
CA LYS A 394 -5.53 0.70 -34.54
C LYS A 394 -5.28 -0.82 -34.58
N LEU A 395 -6.07 -1.63 -33.86
CA LEU A 395 -5.91 -3.09 -33.76
C LEU A 395 -7.07 -3.84 -34.45
N PRO A 396 -6.79 -4.87 -35.27
CA PRO A 396 -7.83 -5.67 -35.90
C PRO A 396 -8.64 -6.42 -34.85
N GLY A 397 -9.97 -6.27 -34.89
CA GLY A 397 -10.87 -6.77 -33.84
C GLY A 397 -10.83 -5.90 -32.57
N SER A 398 -10.76 -4.58 -32.71
CA SER A 398 -10.62 -3.60 -31.62
C SER A 398 -11.48 -3.84 -30.37
N PRO A 399 -12.75 -4.33 -30.41
CA PRO A 399 -13.49 -4.63 -29.18
C PRO A 399 -12.83 -5.69 -28.28
N PHE A 400 -12.18 -6.71 -28.86
CA PHE A 400 -11.44 -7.72 -28.08
C PHE A 400 -10.26 -7.08 -27.31
N TRP A 401 -9.53 -6.20 -27.99
CA TRP A 401 -8.39 -5.49 -27.40
C TRP A 401 -8.82 -4.48 -26.33
N ALA A 402 -9.96 -3.79 -26.53
CA ALA A 402 -10.60 -2.97 -25.50
C ALA A 402 -10.95 -3.82 -24.26
N THR A 403 -11.63 -4.95 -24.45
CA THR A 403 -12.04 -5.84 -23.35
C THR A 403 -10.85 -6.28 -22.51
N ILE A 404 -9.77 -6.79 -23.10
CA ILE A 404 -8.62 -7.27 -22.30
C ILE A 404 -7.84 -6.12 -21.65
N PHE A 405 -7.78 -4.94 -22.29
CA PHE A 405 -7.12 -3.76 -21.75
C PHE A 405 -7.85 -3.21 -20.52
N PHE A 406 -9.15 -2.96 -20.62
CA PHE A 406 -9.91 -2.47 -19.47
C PHE A 406 -10.08 -3.53 -18.37
N MET A 407 -10.13 -4.83 -18.73
CA MET A 407 -10.05 -5.91 -17.74
C MET A 407 -8.72 -5.90 -16.97
N MET A 408 -7.59 -5.64 -17.64
CA MET A 408 -6.29 -5.47 -16.98
C MET A 408 -6.33 -4.30 -16.00
N LEU A 409 -6.81 -3.13 -16.42
CA LEU A 409 -6.88 -1.94 -15.57
C LEU A 409 -7.80 -2.14 -14.36
N MET A 410 -8.95 -2.79 -14.57
CA MET A 410 -9.87 -3.13 -13.49
C MET A 410 -9.23 -4.09 -12.48
N LEU A 411 -8.46 -5.08 -12.94
CA LEU A 411 -7.73 -5.99 -12.05
C LEU A 411 -6.61 -5.26 -11.29
N LEU A 412 -5.80 -4.42 -11.96
CA LEU A 412 -4.78 -3.57 -11.32
C LEU A 412 -5.38 -2.59 -10.29
N GLY A 413 -6.58 -2.08 -10.54
CA GLY A 413 -7.32 -1.24 -9.59
C GLY A 413 -7.79 -2.05 -8.38
N ILE A 414 -8.52 -3.14 -8.61
CA ILE A 414 -9.07 -4.00 -7.54
C ILE A 414 -7.96 -4.57 -6.65
N ASP A 415 -6.83 -4.98 -7.23
CA ASP A 415 -5.72 -5.61 -6.51
C ASP A 415 -5.06 -4.68 -5.47
N SER A 416 -4.84 -3.42 -5.82
CA SER A 416 -4.34 -2.42 -4.87
C SER A 416 -5.43 -2.06 -3.84
N GLU A 417 -6.65 -1.78 -4.30
CA GLU A 417 -7.77 -1.31 -3.49
C GLU A 417 -8.15 -2.30 -2.38
N PHE A 418 -8.31 -3.60 -2.68
CA PHE A 418 -8.69 -4.56 -1.65
C PHE A 418 -7.59 -4.73 -0.58
N CYS A 419 -6.31 -4.53 -0.94
CA CYS A 419 -5.19 -4.57 -0.01
C CYS A 419 -5.15 -3.34 0.92
N LEU A 420 -5.53 -2.17 0.41
CA LEU A 420 -5.61 -0.92 1.19
C LEU A 420 -6.81 -0.93 2.15
N VAL A 421 -8.00 -1.30 1.66
CA VAL A 421 -9.20 -1.44 2.50
C VAL A 421 -9.01 -2.53 3.59
N GLU A 422 -8.37 -3.66 3.27
CA GLU A 422 -8.00 -4.68 4.27
C GLU A 422 -6.96 -4.15 5.28
N SER A 423 -6.03 -3.29 4.86
CA SER A 423 -5.05 -2.62 5.75
C SER A 423 -5.76 -1.72 6.77
N PHE A 424 -6.70 -0.89 6.31
CA PHE A 424 -7.53 -0.02 7.16
C PHE A 424 -8.34 -0.85 8.17
N ILE A 425 -9.07 -1.86 7.69
CA ILE A 425 -9.87 -2.76 8.52
C ILE A 425 -9.01 -3.49 9.56
N THR A 426 -7.86 -4.03 9.14
CA THR A 426 -6.97 -4.79 10.00
C THR A 426 -6.28 -3.90 11.04
N GLY A 427 -5.90 -2.67 10.67
CA GLY A 427 -5.33 -1.69 11.60
C GLY A 427 -6.31 -1.31 12.71
N ILE A 428 -7.57 -1.03 12.37
CA ILE A 428 -8.62 -0.72 13.35
C ILE A 428 -8.97 -1.94 14.22
N ILE A 429 -9.15 -3.12 13.62
CA ILE A 429 -9.43 -4.35 14.38
C ILE A 429 -8.26 -4.74 15.31
N ASP A 430 -7.01 -4.47 14.95
CA ASP A 430 -5.86 -4.71 15.85
C ASP A 430 -5.81 -3.77 17.07
N ASN A 431 -6.37 -2.56 16.94
CA ASN A 431 -6.43 -1.59 18.03
C ASN A 431 -7.62 -1.84 18.99
N TRP A 432 -8.75 -2.38 18.49
CA TRP A 432 -9.95 -2.72 19.27
C TRP A 432 -10.38 -4.18 19.06
N SER A 433 -9.45 -5.11 19.28
CA SER A 433 -9.60 -6.53 18.91
C SER A 433 -10.74 -7.23 19.62
N GLN A 434 -10.97 -6.94 20.89
CA GLN A 434 -12.02 -7.59 21.69
C GLN A 434 -13.42 -7.11 21.30
N GLN A 435 -13.54 -5.88 20.81
CA GLN A 435 -14.81 -5.27 20.40
C GLN A 435 -15.18 -5.59 18.95
N LEU A 436 -14.20 -5.52 18.02
CA LEU A 436 -14.49 -5.55 16.58
C LEU A 436 -14.23 -6.91 15.90
N ARG A 437 -13.33 -7.76 16.43
CA ARG A 437 -13.03 -9.06 15.80
C ARG A 437 -14.26 -9.98 15.64
N PRO A 438 -15.19 -10.10 16.63
CA PRO A 438 -16.41 -10.90 16.45
C PRO A 438 -17.34 -10.40 15.34
N TYR A 439 -17.26 -9.10 15.01
CA TYR A 439 -18.12 -8.43 14.05
C TYR A 439 -17.40 -8.05 12.75
N ARG A 440 -16.21 -8.63 12.46
CA ARG A 440 -15.36 -8.24 11.32
C ARG A 440 -16.13 -8.08 10.02
N THR A 441 -16.97 -9.05 9.65
CA THR A 441 -17.72 -9.03 8.38
C THR A 441 -18.71 -7.86 8.31
N SER A 442 -19.41 -7.56 9.41
CA SER A 442 -20.34 -6.43 9.51
C SER A 442 -19.60 -5.09 9.51
N PHE A 443 -18.50 -4.99 10.25
CA PHE A 443 -17.63 -3.80 10.26
C PHE A 443 -17.04 -3.53 8.86
N THR A 444 -16.63 -4.58 8.15
CA THR A 444 -16.16 -4.53 6.77
C THR A 444 -17.23 -4.01 5.81
N ALA A 445 -18.47 -4.54 5.91
CA ALA A 445 -19.59 -4.09 5.10
C ALA A 445 -19.97 -2.62 5.35
N ILE A 446 -19.97 -2.19 6.62
CA ILE A 446 -20.23 -0.80 7.02
C ILE A 446 -19.12 0.12 6.49
N THR A 447 -17.86 -0.31 6.57
CA THR A 447 -16.70 0.45 6.06
C THR A 447 -16.83 0.70 4.54
N CYS A 448 -17.08 -0.35 3.76
CA CYS A 448 -17.30 -0.24 2.31
C CYS A 448 -18.50 0.67 1.98
N LEU A 449 -19.59 0.60 2.76
CA LEU A 449 -20.77 1.44 2.56
C LEU A 449 -20.47 2.93 2.85
N VAL A 450 -19.69 3.23 3.89
CA VAL A 450 -19.26 4.60 4.20
C VAL A 450 -18.34 5.14 3.10
N MET A 451 -17.36 4.36 2.65
CA MET A 451 -16.46 4.76 1.56
C MET A 451 -17.21 4.97 0.24
N PHE A 452 -18.16 4.09 -0.10
CA PHE A 452 -19.07 4.27 -1.23
C PHE A 452 -19.83 5.61 -1.17
N ILE A 453 -20.44 5.92 -0.01
CA ILE A 453 -21.21 7.16 0.17
C ILE A 453 -20.31 8.40 0.04
N LEU A 454 -19.08 8.35 0.57
CA LEU A 454 -18.10 9.43 0.42
C LEU A 454 -17.53 9.56 -1.00
N GLY A 455 -17.62 8.51 -1.82
CA GLY A 455 -17.27 8.54 -3.24
C GLY A 455 -18.31 9.21 -4.15
N ILE A 456 -19.57 9.37 -3.69
CA ILE A 456 -20.67 9.90 -4.52
C ILE A 456 -20.38 11.29 -5.15
N PRO A 457 -19.77 12.27 -4.45
CA PRO A 457 -19.46 13.57 -5.06
C PRO A 457 -18.55 13.47 -6.30
N MET A 458 -17.71 12.43 -6.40
CA MET A 458 -16.79 12.24 -7.53
C MET A 458 -17.42 11.56 -8.75
N VAL A 459 -18.67 11.09 -8.68
CA VAL A 459 -19.47 10.65 -9.84
C VAL A 459 -20.45 11.72 -10.33
N THR A 460 -20.20 13.00 -10.02
CA THR A 460 -20.92 14.15 -10.57
C THR A 460 -20.22 14.73 -11.81
N ASN A 461 -20.85 15.67 -12.53
CA ASN A 461 -20.21 16.37 -13.66
C ASN A 461 -18.88 17.05 -13.25
N GLY A 462 -18.85 17.71 -12.08
CA GLY A 462 -17.64 18.30 -11.49
C GLY A 462 -16.74 17.30 -10.75
N GLY A 463 -17.11 16.01 -10.73
CA GLY A 463 -16.46 14.97 -9.95
C GLY A 463 -14.99 14.73 -10.29
N MET A 464 -14.59 15.01 -11.53
CA MET A 464 -13.19 14.94 -11.98
C MET A 464 -12.29 15.93 -11.22
N TYR A 465 -12.78 17.15 -10.96
CA TYR A 465 -12.02 18.16 -10.24
C TYR A 465 -11.85 17.79 -8.75
N ILE A 466 -12.89 17.20 -8.15
CA ILE A 466 -12.88 16.69 -6.77
C ILE A 466 -11.91 15.51 -6.65
N PHE A 467 -11.93 14.57 -7.60
CA PHE A 467 -11.00 13.45 -7.66
C PHE A 467 -9.53 13.92 -7.66
N GLN A 468 -9.18 14.89 -8.51
CA GLN A 468 -7.80 15.40 -8.57
C GLN A 468 -7.41 16.20 -7.32
N LEU A 469 -8.35 16.91 -6.69
CA LEU A 469 -8.10 17.54 -5.39
C LEU A 469 -7.76 16.47 -4.33
N MET A 470 -8.41 15.31 -4.37
CA MET A 470 -8.08 14.19 -3.48
C MET A 470 -6.75 13.50 -3.84
N ASP A 471 -6.49 13.15 -5.10
CA ASP A 471 -5.22 12.51 -5.52
C ASP A 471 -3.99 13.39 -5.23
N PHE A 472 -4.11 14.71 -5.40
CA PHE A 472 -3.01 15.64 -5.14
C PHE A 472 -2.75 15.86 -3.64
N TYR A 473 -3.79 16.10 -2.83
CA TYR A 473 -3.64 16.57 -1.45
C TYR A 473 -3.79 15.51 -0.35
N SER A 474 -4.49 14.39 -0.58
CA SER A 474 -4.85 13.47 0.51
C SER A 474 -3.76 12.45 0.85
N ALA A 475 -3.32 11.67 -0.14
CA ALA A 475 -2.43 10.52 0.02
C ALA A 475 -1.14 10.63 -0.82
N SER A 476 -0.79 11.84 -1.23
CA SER A 476 0.34 12.15 -2.12
C SER A 476 1.17 13.30 -1.54
N GLY A 477 2.46 13.37 -1.93
CA GLY A 477 3.36 14.45 -1.56
C GLY A 477 3.43 14.73 -0.06
N MET A 478 2.98 15.92 0.36
CA MET A 478 3.19 16.49 1.69
C MET A 478 2.70 15.60 2.84
N SER A 479 1.49 15.04 2.75
CA SER A 479 0.90 14.21 3.82
C SER A 479 1.63 12.88 3.97
N LEU A 480 1.85 12.18 2.86
CA LEU A 480 2.51 10.87 2.84
C LEU A 480 3.96 10.96 3.32
N ILE A 481 4.73 11.95 2.83
CA ILE A 481 6.13 12.15 3.22
C ILE A 481 6.24 12.54 4.70
N TRP A 482 5.33 13.36 5.24
CA TRP A 482 5.28 13.69 6.68
C TRP A 482 5.07 12.45 7.55
N VAL A 483 4.10 11.60 7.21
CA VAL A 483 3.81 10.36 7.95
C VAL A 483 4.98 9.38 7.84
N CYS A 484 5.54 9.19 6.63
CA CYS A 484 6.75 8.38 6.41
C CYS A 484 7.94 8.87 7.25
N PHE A 485 8.15 10.18 7.35
CA PHE A 485 9.22 10.77 8.16
C PHE A 485 9.08 10.40 9.64
N PHE A 486 7.94 10.69 10.27
CA PHE A 486 7.74 10.39 11.69
C PHE A 486 7.71 8.88 11.99
N GLN A 487 7.22 8.06 11.06
CA GLN A 487 7.35 6.61 11.12
C GLN A 487 8.83 6.17 11.13
N THR A 488 9.64 6.69 10.21
CA THR A 488 11.07 6.38 10.09
C THR A 488 11.85 6.84 11.32
N ILE A 489 11.55 8.01 11.88
CA ILE A 489 12.12 8.48 13.15
C ILE A 489 11.70 7.58 14.31
N GLY A 490 10.41 7.20 14.39
CA GLY A 490 9.89 6.30 15.43
C GLY A 490 10.55 4.92 15.46
N ILE A 491 10.89 4.38 14.29
CA ILE A 491 11.60 3.10 14.17
C ILE A 491 13.11 3.29 14.33
N SER A 492 13.74 4.06 13.45
CA SER A 492 15.20 4.09 13.28
C SER A 492 15.92 4.84 14.40
N TRP A 493 15.28 5.85 14.98
CA TRP A 493 15.89 6.74 15.98
C TRP A 493 15.34 6.50 17.40
N ALA A 494 14.02 6.45 17.57
CA ALA A 494 13.40 6.26 18.87
C ALA A 494 13.52 4.81 19.38
N PHE A 495 13.08 3.83 18.60
CA PHE A 495 13.31 2.41 18.93
C PHE A 495 14.79 2.02 18.71
N GLY A 496 15.36 2.43 17.59
CA GLY A 496 16.78 2.33 17.27
C GLY A 496 17.11 1.25 16.24
N VAL A 497 17.87 1.62 15.21
CA VAL A 497 18.32 0.71 14.13
C VAL A 497 19.04 -0.55 14.67
N ASP A 498 19.77 -0.45 15.77
CA ASP A 498 20.45 -1.61 16.37
C ASP A 498 19.42 -2.62 16.91
N LYS A 499 18.40 -2.17 17.65
CA LYS A 499 17.32 -3.07 18.12
C LYS A 499 16.52 -3.67 16.94
N LEU A 500 16.27 -2.88 15.89
CA LEU A 500 15.66 -3.37 14.66
C LEU A 500 16.52 -4.45 13.98
N SER A 501 17.84 -4.27 13.95
CA SER A 501 18.78 -5.24 13.39
C SER A 501 18.75 -6.57 14.15
N ASP A 502 18.62 -6.51 15.48
CA ASP A 502 18.53 -7.66 16.36
C ASP A 502 17.15 -8.36 16.25
N CYS A 503 16.06 -7.61 16.02
CA CYS A 503 14.75 -8.18 15.68
C CYS A 503 14.77 -8.91 14.32
N ILE A 504 15.49 -8.36 13.33
CA ILE A 504 15.69 -8.98 12.01
C ILE A 504 16.57 -10.24 12.12
N GLU A 505 17.61 -10.21 12.95
CA GLU A 505 18.47 -11.37 13.24
C GLU A 505 17.67 -12.51 13.90
N GLN A 506 16.81 -12.21 14.87
CA GLN A 506 15.90 -13.20 15.49
C GLN A 506 14.93 -13.85 14.49
N MET A 507 14.47 -13.12 13.48
CA MET A 507 13.58 -13.67 12.45
C MET A 507 14.34 -14.52 11.41
N MET A 508 15.41 -13.99 10.82
CA MET A 508 16.04 -14.58 9.62
C MET A 508 17.44 -15.17 9.86
N GLY A 509 17.91 -15.25 11.10
CA GLY A 509 19.23 -15.77 11.48
C GLY A 509 20.40 -14.93 10.97
N ARG A 510 20.16 -13.71 10.47
CA ARG A 510 21.16 -12.82 9.86
C ARG A 510 20.81 -11.36 10.11
N ARG A 511 21.77 -10.54 10.54
CA ARG A 511 21.63 -9.07 10.62
C ARG A 511 21.45 -8.44 9.24
N PRO A 512 20.73 -7.31 9.14
CA PRO A 512 20.67 -6.52 7.91
C PRO A 512 22.06 -5.97 7.53
N ASN A 513 22.29 -5.78 6.23
CA ASN A 513 23.52 -5.16 5.73
C ASN A 513 23.64 -3.70 6.22
N LYS A 514 24.87 -3.25 6.54
CA LYS A 514 25.18 -1.87 6.95
C LYS A 514 24.59 -0.81 6.02
N PHE A 515 24.48 -1.10 4.72
CA PHE A 515 23.80 -0.23 3.75
C PHE A 515 22.36 0.12 4.18
N LEU A 516 21.55 -0.88 4.54
CA LEU A 516 20.16 -0.69 5.00
C LEU A 516 20.14 0.14 6.29
N CYS A 517 21.01 -0.18 7.24
CA CYS A 517 21.12 0.53 8.51
C CYS A 517 21.48 2.02 8.32
N VAL A 518 22.36 2.34 7.37
CA VAL A 518 22.71 3.72 7.00
C VAL A 518 21.57 4.41 6.27
N CYS A 519 20.81 3.71 5.41
CA CYS A 519 19.63 4.27 4.75
C CYS A 519 18.53 4.63 5.75
N TRP A 520 18.16 3.69 6.63
CA TRP A 520 17.13 3.88 7.67
C TRP A 520 17.49 4.98 8.67
N LYS A 521 18.77 5.14 9.02
CA LYS A 521 19.24 6.12 10.00
C LYS A 521 19.44 7.50 9.38
N TYR A 522 19.93 7.59 8.14
CA TYR A 522 20.36 8.86 7.55
C TYR A 522 19.67 9.19 6.21
N PHE A 523 19.85 8.38 5.16
CA PHE A 523 19.38 8.77 3.82
C PHE A 523 17.85 8.93 3.73
N ALA A 524 17.07 7.96 4.22
CA ALA A 524 15.61 8.00 4.16
C ALA A 524 15.02 9.22 4.92
N PRO A 525 15.31 9.44 6.23
CA PRO A 525 14.75 10.60 6.94
C PRO A 525 15.28 11.95 6.40
N MET A 526 16.53 12.02 5.92
CA MET A 526 17.07 13.24 5.30
C MET A 526 16.37 13.56 3.97
N THR A 527 16.13 12.55 3.14
CA THR A 527 15.44 12.70 1.84
C THR A 527 13.98 13.12 2.05
N MET A 528 13.26 12.45 2.97
CA MET A 528 11.90 12.84 3.34
C MET A 528 11.82 14.29 3.85
N LEU A 529 12.75 14.70 4.73
CA LEU A 529 12.80 16.06 5.25
C LEU A 529 13.09 17.08 4.14
N ALA A 530 14.04 16.80 3.24
CA ALA A 530 14.36 17.68 2.12
C ALA A 530 13.17 17.85 1.15
N ILE A 531 12.45 16.78 0.84
CA ILE A 531 11.24 16.80 0.00
C ILE A 531 10.12 17.58 0.68
N PHE A 532 9.85 17.32 1.96
CA PHE A 532 8.83 18.04 2.72
C PHE A 532 9.11 19.55 2.79
N VAL A 533 10.36 19.93 3.11
CA VAL A 533 10.79 21.33 3.13
C VAL A 533 10.69 21.97 1.74
N SER A 534 11.01 21.24 0.68
CA SER A 534 10.90 21.72 -0.70
C SER A 534 9.44 21.93 -1.13
N HIS A 535 8.51 21.04 -0.75
CA HIS A 535 7.07 21.26 -0.94
C HIS A 535 6.56 22.51 -0.18
N CYS A 536 7.04 22.75 1.05
CA CYS A 536 6.68 23.95 1.82
C CYS A 536 7.14 25.26 1.16
N PHE A 537 8.30 25.27 0.49
CA PHE A 537 8.84 26.48 -0.16
C PHE A 537 8.47 26.62 -1.64
N GLN A 538 8.16 25.52 -2.34
CA GLN A 538 7.81 25.50 -3.77
C GLN A 538 6.38 24.97 -4.00
N TYR A 539 5.47 25.33 -3.09
CA TYR A 539 4.05 25.08 -3.27
C TYR A 539 3.55 25.68 -4.59
N ARG A 540 2.83 24.87 -5.37
CA ARG A 540 2.11 25.29 -6.58
C ARG A 540 0.66 24.83 -6.46
N SER A 541 -0.27 25.72 -6.81
CA SER A 541 -1.70 25.43 -6.93
C SER A 541 -1.95 24.29 -7.90
N LEU A 542 -3.04 23.54 -7.67
CA LEU A 542 -3.49 22.50 -8.58
C LEU A 542 -4.05 23.10 -9.89
N THR A 543 -3.82 22.42 -11.01
CA THR A 543 -4.32 22.77 -12.34
C THR A 543 -4.72 21.51 -13.11
N TYR A 544 -5.81 21.55 -13.87
CA TYR A 544 -6.23 20.46 -14.74
C TYR A 544 -6.39 20.96 -16.18
N ALA A 545 -5.57 20.45 -17.10
CA ALA A 545 -5.43 21.03 -18.45
C ALA A 545 -5.23 22.57 -18.37
N GLU A 546 -6.17 23.36 -18.90
CA GLU A 546 -6.15 24.82 -18.81
C GLU A 546 -6.85 25.39 -17.57
N TYR A 547 -7.67 24.59 -16.88
CA TYR A 547 -8.42 25.01 -15.69
C TYR A 547 -7.48 25.19 -14.49
N LYS A 548 -7.68 26.30 -13.77
CA LYS A 548 -6.93 26.69 -12.57
C LYS A 548 -7.87 26.70 -11.38
N TYR A 549 -7.53 25.96 -10.33
CA TYR A 549 -8.39 25.82 -9.17
C TYR A 549 -8.52 27.16 -8.42
N PRO A 550 -9.71 27.47 -7.87
CA PRO A 550 -9.91 28.65 -7.04
C PRO A 550 -9.17 28.49 -5.71
N HIS A 551 -8.74 29.61 -5.12
CA HIS A 551 -7.98 29.60 -3.86
C HIS A 551 -8.71 28.92 -2.68
N TRP A 552 -10.05 28.85 -2.70
CA TRP A 552 -10.81 28.11 -1.68
C TRP A 552 -10.66 26.58 -1.83
N ALA A 553 -10.48 26.07 -3.05
CA ALA A 553 -10.28 24.64 -3.31
C ALA A 553 -8.86 24.22 -2.94
N ASP A 554 -7.84 25.04 -3.25
CA ASP A 554 -6.48 24.86 -2.73
C ASP A 554 -6.46 24.85 -1.19
N ALA A 555 -7.16 25.79 -0.53
CA ALA A 555 -7.26 25.82 0.93
C ALA A 555 -7.97 24.58 1.49
N LEU A 556 -9.01 24.06 0.81
CA LEU A 556 -9.66 22.80 1.15
C LEU A 556 -8.69 21.61 1.00
N GLY A 557 -7.89 21.58 -0.07
CA GLY A 557 -6.83 20.61 -0.29
C GLY A 557 -5.80 20.58 0.84
N ILE A 558 -5.26 21.75 1.20
CA ILE A 558 -4.33 21.91 2.33
C ILE A 558 -4.96 21.41 3.65
N CYS A 559 -6.25 21.70 3.89
CA CYS A 559 -6.97 21.15 5.03
C CYS A 559 -7.07 19.61 5.01
N ILE A 560 -7.32 19.00 3.85
CA ILE A 560 -7.33 17.53 3.69
C ILE A 560 -5.95 16.93 4.00
N SER A 561 -4.86 17.55 3.56
CA SER A 561 -3.50 17.13 3.96
C SER A 561 -3.33 17.17 5.49
N PHE A 562 -3.74 18.28 6.12
CA PHE A 562 -3.62 18.45 7.57
C PHE A 562 -4.47 17.49 8.41
N MET A 563 -5.62 16.99 7.90
CA MET A 563 -6.44 15.97 8.58
C MET A 563 -5.62 14.73 8.98
N SER A 564 -4.66 14.32 8.13
CA SER A 564 -3.74 13.23 8.47
C SER A 564 -2.57 13.70 9.33
N MET A 565 -1.91 14.80 8.93
CA MET A 565 -0.64 15.25 9.52
C MET A 565 -0.76 15.63 11.00
N MET A 566 -1.90 16.21 11.41
CA MET A 566 -2.12 16.70 12.77
C MET A 566 -2.23 15.60 13.84
N TRP A 567 -2.54 14.36 13.46
CA TRP A 567 -2.56 13.24 14.42
C TRP A 567 -1.21 13.02 15.12
N VAL A 568 -0.08 13.30 14.44
CA VAL A 568 1.26 13.10 15.01
C VAL A 568 1.51 14.06 16.20
N PRO A 569 1.46 15.40 16.05
CA PRO A 569 1.65 16.32 17.18
C PRO A 569 0.52 16.25 18.20
N LEU A 570 -0.75 16.15 17.78
CA LEU A 570 -1.89 16.14 18.72
C LEU A 570 -1.85 14.90 19.61
N TYR A 571 -1.51 13.71 19.08
CA TYR A 571 -1.38 12.51 19.91
C TYR A 571 -0.18 12.60 20.85
N ALA A 572 0.96 13.17 20.41
CA ALA A 572 2.12 13.35 21.27
C ALA A 572 1.82 14.27 22.47
N ILE A 573 1.09 15.37 22.24
CA ILE A 573 0.61 16.29 23.28
C ILE A 573 -0.38 15.56 24.21
N TYR A 574 -1.39 14.89 23.66
CA TYR A 574 -2.37 14.10 24.43
C TYR A 574 -1.69 13.05 25.33
N TYR A 575 -0.73 12.31 24.80
CA TYR A 575 0.03 11.28 25.52
C TYR A 575 0.77 11.87 26.73
N VAL A 576 1.50 12.98 26.53
CA VAL A 576 2.28 13.63 27.58
C VAL A 576 1.40 14.27 28.66
N LEU A 577 0.18 14.74 28.31
CA LEU A 577 -0.77 15.33 29.24
C LEU A 577 -1.67 14.30 29.99
N THR A 578 -1.81 13.07 29.47
CA THR A 578 -2.74 12.06 30.03
C THR A 578 -2.06 10.99 30.88
N GLU A 579 -0.79 10.65 30.60
CA GLU A 579 -0.04 9.69 31.44
C GLU A 579 0.24 10.27 32.85
N PRO A 580 0.10 9.48 33.94
CA PRO A 580 0.28 9.98 35.30
C PRO A 580 1.76 10.15 35.66
N GLY A 581 2.26 11.39 35.56
CA GLY A 581 3.65 11.73 35.90
C GLY A 581 4.00 13.18 35.59
N SER A 582 5.26 13.55 35.76
CA SER A 582 5.77 14.84 35.25
C SER A 582 6.02 14.77 33.74
N ILE A 583 5.93 15.90 33.04
CA ILE A 583 6.16 16.02 31.59
C ILE A 583 7.43 15.30 31.13
N VAL A 584 8.55 15.46 31.86
CA VAL A 584 9.84 14.83 31.52
C VAL A 584 9.82 13.30 31.71
N GLN A 585 9.11 12.80 32.72
CA GLN A 585 8.92 11.35 32.92
C GLN A 585 8.02 10.78 31.82
N ASN A 586 6.92 11.46 31.49
CA ASN A 586 5.96 11.03 30.45
C ASN A 586 6.61 10.98 29.07
N ILE A 587 7.42 11.99 28.72
CA ILE A 587 8.24 11.98 27.50
C ILE A 587 9.21 10.78 27.50
N ARG A 588 9.97 10.57 28.59
CA ARG A 588 10.92 9.44 28.69
C ARG A 588 10.21 8.07 28.60
N ALA A 589 9.03 7.92 29.20
CA ALA A 589 8.21 6.72 29.10
C ALA A 589 7.64 6.53 27.68
N GLY A 590 7.29 7.63 27.01
CA GLY A 590 6.79 7.64 25.62
C GLY A 590 7.82 7.21 24.58
N PHE A 591 9.11 7.30 24.88
CA PHE A 591 10.21 6.76 24.07
C PHE A 591 10.62 5.31 24.45
N LYS A 592 10.03 4.70 25.49
CA LYS A 592 10.22 3.28 25.79
C LYS A 592 9.23 2.41 24.99
N ALA A 593 9.75 1.40 24.31
CA ALA A 593 8.92 0.43 23.60
C ALA A 593 8.00 -0.34 24.56
N LYS A 594 6.73 -0.49 24.18
CA LYS A 594 5.70 -1.28 24.86
C LYS A 594 5.20 -2.37 23.89
N ILE A 595 6.10 -3.27 23.51
CA ILE A 595 5.82 -4.39 22.59
C ILE A 595 4.89 -5.40 23.28
N LYS A 596 3.80 -5.78 22.63
CA LYS A 596 2.93 -6.87 23.10
C LYS A 596 3.62 -8.21 22.85
N GLU A 597 3.48 -9.16 23.78
CA GLU A 597 3.99 -10.52 23.58
C GLU A 597 3.23 -11.20 22.43
N ARG A 598 3.93 -11.55 21.35
CA ARG A 598 3.39 -12.38 20.28
C ARG A 598 3.47 -13.84 20.70
N ARG A 599 2.32 -14.47 20.95
CA ARG A 599 2.22 -15.93 21.05
C ARG A 599 2.62 -16.56 19.72
N ILE A 600 3.79 -17.19 19.68
CA ILE A 600 4.22 -17.99 18.53
C ILE A 600 3.47 -19.33 18.62
N SER A 601 2.64 -19.63 17.63
CA SER A 601 1.98 -20.93 17.52
C SER A 601 3.01 -22.01 17.16
N ILE A 602 3.47 -22.75 18.17
CA ILE A 602 4.36 -23.91 18.00
C ILE A 602 3.52 -25.11 17.53
N CYS A 603 2.99 -25.01 16.31
CA CYS A 603 2.27 -26.07 15.61
C CYS A 603 3.22 -26.85 14.69
N ASP A 604 4.36 -27.28 15.24
CA ASP A 604 5.22 -28.27 14.60
C ASP A 604 4.94 -29.65 15.20
N LYS A 605 4.44 -30.60 14.40
CA LYS A 605 4.02 -31.94 14.86
C LYS A 605 5.23 -32.89 14.98
N THR A 606 6.24 -32.42 15.68
CA THR A 606 7.50 -33.14 15.90
C THR A 606 7.47 -33.76 17.30
N LYS A 607 7.91 -35.02 17.41
CA LYS A 607 7.63 -35.92 18.56
C LYS A 607 7.93 -35.24 19.91
N GLY A 608 6.96 -35.30 20.82
CA GLY A 608 6.93 -34.43 22.00
C GLY A 608 8.12 -34.61 22.97
N VAL A 609 8.65 -33.49 23.42
CA VAL A 609 9.62 -33.41 24.53
C VAL A 609 8.94 -32.70 25.70
N LEU A 610 8.67 -33.44 26.77
CA LEU A 610 8.17 -32.88 28.03
C LEU A 610 9.31 -32.16 28.77
N ILE A 611 9.35 -30.84 28.68
CA ILE A 611 10.22 -30.01 29.52
C ILE A 611 9.44 -29.65 30.80
N THR A 612 9.59 -30.47 31.84
CA THR A 612 9.10 -30.15 33.17
C THR A 612 9.98 -29.08 33.81
N GLN A 613 9.36 -28.02 34.37
CA GLN A 613 10.09 -27.05 35.18
C GLN A 613 10.37 -27.64 36.56
N SER A 614 11.61 -27.50 37.04
CA SER A 614 11.97 -27.68 38.45
C SER A 614 12.68 -26.42 38.97
N ASN A 615 12.46 -26.10 40.25
CA ASN A 615 12.73 -24.76 40.80
C ASN A 615 14.18 -24.50 41.24
N VAL A 616 15.15 -25.30 40.78
CA VAL A 616 16.59 -25.10 41.06
C VAL A 616 17.37 -25.33 39.78
N GLY A 617 17.97 -24.26 39.25
CA GLY A 617 18.57 -24.27 37.92
C GLY A 617 19.99 -24.86 37.88
N LEU A 618 20.17 -25.96 37.16
CA LEU A 618 21.38 -26.37 36.42
C LEU A 618 21.05 -27.65 35.63
N ILE A 619 21.30 -27.66 34.30
CA ILE A 619 21.20 -28.87 33.47
C ILE A 619 22.41 -28.96 32.54
N THR A 620 23.24 -29.98 32.75
CA THR A 620 24.16 -30.50 31.73
C THR A 620 23.44 -31.54 30.87
N PRO A 621 23.72 -31.65 29.56
CA PRO A 621 23.13 -32.68 28.72
C PRO A 621 23.64 -34.07 29.11
N SER A 622 22.73 -34.98 29.47
CA SER A 622 23.01 -36.41 29.54
C SER A 622 22.95 -37.04 28.14
N ILE A 623 23.82 -38.02 27.89
CA ILE A 623 24.01 -38.64 26.58
C ILE A 623 22.87 -39.63 26.27
N SER A 624 22.54 -39.75 24.99
CA SER A 624 21.52 -40.65 24.43
C SER A 624 21.69 -42.11 24.83
N ILE A 625 20.58 -42.76 25.17
CA ILE A 625 20.42 -44.22 25.07
C ILE A 625 19.46 -44.46 23.90
N SER A 626 19.90 -45.22 22.89
CA SER A 626 19.11 -45.64 21.73
C SER A 626 18.44 -46.99 21.98
N PRO A 627 17.15 -47.15 21.64
CA PRO A 627 16.57 -48.43 21.23
C PRO A 627 16.62 -48.59 19.70
N ASP A 628 16.54 -49.85 19.24
CA ASP A 628 16.43 -50.25 17.83
C ASP A 628 15.09 -49.89 17.16
#